data_AF-A0AAW5UD08-F1
#
_entry.id   AF-A0AAW5UD08-F1
#
_cell.length_a   1.000
_cell.length_b   1.000
_cell.length_c   1.000
_cell.angle_alpha   90.00
_cell.angle_beta   90.00
_cell.angle_gamma   90.00
#
_symmetry.space_group_name_H-M   'P 1'
#
loop_
_entity.id
_entity.type
_entity.pdbx_description
1 polymer ?
#
loop_
_entity_poly.entity_id
_entity_poly.type
_entity_poly.pdbx_seq_one_letter_code
_entity_poly.pdbx_strand_id
1 'polypeptide(L)'
;MEENKIISYKGFDENMQCRGFQYEVGKEYKMGGNIKCCERGFHACESPMEVWDYYDMLTSRFAKVEQSGKIEKEENSTKVCSSRIKIKAELKLVDIINIGVEWLKDITSPSKVKADGVLNDNGDRRRLIGSSGYSAQIGSSGDYAQIGSSGNSAKIGSSGNSAKIGSSGNSAQIGSSGYSAQIGSSGYSAQIGSSGDYAQIGSSGDYAQIGSSGNSAKIGSSGNSAQIGSSGDYAQIGSSGNSAKIGSSGDYAQIDSTGEDSVIMCAGNSSIAKAKVGSWITLAEWKWSDEKKRDVPVCVKTEYVDGVNIKADTWYQLKNGKFVEANE
;
A
#
# COMPACT_ATOMS: atom_id res chain seq x y z
N MET A 1 45.80 7.50 -24.39
CA MET A 1 44.57 6.85 -23.88
C MET A 1 44.82 6.56 -22.42
N GLU A 2 44.07 7.21 -21.52
CA GLU A 2 44.14 6.86 -20.10
C GLU A 2 43.74 5.40 -19.93
N GLU A 3 44.57 4.62 -19.26
CA GLU A 3 44.28 3.22 -18.97
C GLU A 3 43.15 3.19 -17.94
N ASN A 4 42.01 2.55 -18.27
CA ASN A 4 40.88 2.43 -17.35
C ASN A 4 41.36 1.75 -16.06
N LYS A 5 41.33 2.49 -14.96
CA LYS A 5 41.74 2.05 -13.63
C LYS A 5 40.52 2.02 -12.72
N ILE A 6 40.35 0.91 -12.01
CA ILE A 6 39.32 0.77 -10.98
C ILE A 6 39.97 0.46 -9.64
N ILE A 7 39.33 0.94 -8.57
CA ILE A 7 39.67 0.55 -7.20
C ILE A 7 38.78 -0.63 -6.83
N SER A 8 39.38 -1.67 -6.30
CA SER A 8 38.71 -2.88 -5.84
C SER A 8 39.44 -3.46 -4.63
N TYR A 9 38.89 -4.54 -4.09
CA TYR A 9 39.33 -5.20 -2.87
C TYR A 9 39.57 -6.67 -3.14
N LYS A 10 40.68 -7.19 -2.63
CA LYS A 10 41.10 -8.57 -2.86
C LYS A 10 41.40 -9.27 -1.55
N GLY A 11 40.89 -10.49 -1.42
CA GLY A 11 41.27 -11.44 -0.38
C GLY A 11 42.41 -12.35 -0.84
N PHE A 12 43.18 -12.81 0.14
CA PHE A 12 44.30 -13.74 0.02
C PHE A 12 44.26 -14.70 1.22
N ASP A 13 44.93 -15.84 1.11
CA ASP A 13 45.19 -16.66 2.29
C ASP A 13 46.14 -15.97 3.29
N GLU A 14 46.37 -16.61 4.43
CA GLU A 14 47.26 -16.14 5.51
C GLU A 14 48.68 -15.76 5.02
N ASN A 15 49.13 -16.35 3.90
CA ASN A 15 50.45 -16.16 3.33
C ASN A 15 50.47 -15.11 2.19
N MET A 16 49.39 -14.35 1.99
CA MET A 16 49.23 -13.40 0.86
C MET A 16 49.27 -14.09 -0.51
N GLN A 17 48.77 -15.33 -0.58
CA GLN A 17 48.66 -16.06 -1.83
C GLN A 17 47.20 -16.17 -2.31
N CYS A 18 47.04 -16.36 -3.61
CA CYS A 18 45.76 -16.70 -4.22
C CYS A 18 46.04 -17.74 -5.31
N ARG A 19 45.49 -18.94 -5.15
CA ARG A 19 45.73 -20.11 -6.04
C ARG A 19 47.23 -20.40 -6.26
N GLY A 20 48.02 -20.30 -5.19
CA GLY A 20 49.48 -20.54 -5.21
C GLY A 20 50.33 -19.43 -5.81
N PHE A 21 49.74 -18.33 -6.27
CA PHE A 21 50.49 -17.15 -6.70
C PHE A 21 50.73 -16.19 -5.53
N GLN A 22 51.99 -15.82 -5.31
CA GLN A 22 52.40 -14.90 -4.23
C GLN A 22 52.20 -13.43 -4.60
N TYR A 23 51.51 -12.70 -3.73
CA TYR A 23 51.35 -11.25 -3.85
C TYR A 23 52.13 -10.53 -2.75
N GLU A 24 52.55 -9.31 -3.06
CA GLU A 24 53.23 -8.40 -2.13
C GLU A 24 52.67 -6.99 -2.27
N VAL A 25 52.54 -6.30 -1.14
CA VAL A 25 52.09 -4.91 -1.10
C VAL A 25 53.08 -4.01 -1.85
N GLY A 26 52.55 -3.08 -2.65
CA GLY A 26 53.31 -2.17 -3.49
C GLY A 26 53.63 -2.71 -4.88
N LYS A 27 53.58 -4.04 -5.10
CA LYS A 27 53.90 -4.66 -6.39
C LYS A 27 52.72 -4.61 -7.36
N GLU A 28 53.07 -4.63 -8.64
CA GLU A 28 52.15 -4.71 -9.77
C GLU A 28 52.42 -5.98 -10.57
N TYR A 29 51.34 -6.65 -10.96
CA TYR A 29 51.36 -7.92 -11.67
C TYR A 29 50.58 -7.80 -12.97
N LYS A 30 51.07 -8.48 -14.01
CA LYS A 30 50.49 -8.46 -15.35
C LYS A 30 50.33 -9.88 -15.87
N MET A 31 49.24 -10.13 -16.57
CA MET A 31 48.94 -11.42 -17.17
C MET A 31 48.47 -11.23 -18.60
N GLY A 32 49.05 -12.01 -19.52
CA GLY A 32 48.61 -12.08 -20.91
C GLY A 32 47.48 -13.10 -21.13
N GLY A 33 46.91 -13.09 -22.33
CA GLY A 33 45.84 -14.00 -22.76
C GLY A 33 44.45 -13.36 -22.72
N ASN A 34 43.43 -14.20 -22.87
CA ASN A 34 42.04 -13.77 -22.75
C ASN A 34 41.67 -13.70 -21.26
N ILE A 35 41.27 -12.51 -20.81
CA ILE A 35 40.76 -12.30 -19.46
C ILE A 35 39.31 -12.71 -19.46
N LYS A 36 38.91 -13.56 -18.51
CA LYS A 36 37.54 -14.05 -18.37
C LYS A 36 37.19 -14.23 -16.90
N CYS A 37 36.06 -13.68 -16.47
CA CYS A 37 35.66 -13.73 -15.07
C CYS A 37 35.48 -15.18 -14.63
N CYS A 38 35.82 -15.48 -13.37
CA CYS A 38 35.88 -16.83 -12.79
C CYS A 38 36.93 -17.81 -13.40
N GLU A 39 37.40 -17.58 -14.62
CA GLU A 39 38.35 -18.47 -15.32
C GLU A 39 39.80 -17.99 -15.24
N ARG A 40 40.09 -16.79 -15.74
CA ARG A 40 41.47 -16.30 -15.91
C ARG A 40 41.57 -14.78 -15.75
N GLY A 41 42.45 -14.37 -14.86
CA GLY A 41 42.75 -12.96 -14.58
C GLY A 41 43.06 -12.77 -13.11
N PHE A 42 43.33 -11.54 -12.72
CA PHE A 42 43.42 -11.16 -11.32
C PHE A 42 42.02 -10.81 -10.81
N HIS A 43 41.43 -11.64 -9.97
CA HIS A 43 40.09 -11.42 -9.40
C HIS A 43 40.12 -10.56 -8.13
N ALA A 44 39.17 -9.64 -8.03
CA ALA A 44 38.87 -8.77 -6.89
C ALA A 44 37.39 -8.37 -6.93
N CYS A 45 36.89 -7.65 -5.91
CA CYS A 45 35.52 -7.14 -5.85
C CYS A 45 35.52 -5.61 -5.72
N GLU A 46 34.64 -4.90 -6.42
CA GLU A 46 34.46 -3.46 -6.22
C GLU A 46 33.83 -3.18 -4.85
N SER A 47 32.95 -4.06 -4.34
CA SER A 47 32.48 -4.03 -2.95
C SER A 47 33.53 -4.67 -2.01
N PRO A 48 33.94 -3.98 -0.94
CA PRO A 48 34.82 -4.58 0.06
C PRO A 48 34.18 -5.76 0.82
N MET A 49 32.85 -5.76 0.97
CA MET A 49 32.13 -6.77 1.76
C MET A 49 31.96 -8.08 1.00
N GLU A 50 31.80 -8.02 -0.32
CA GLU A 50 31.64 -9.22 -1.16
C GLU A 50 32.92 -10.08 -1.21
N VAL A 51 34.07 -9.52 -0.84
CA VAL A 51 35.31 -10.31 -0.70
C VAL A 51 35.14 -11.46 0.30
N TRP A 52 34.26 -11.30 1.30
CA TRP A 52 33.98 -12.31 2.33
C TRP A 52 33.15 -13.50 1.85
N ASP A 53 32.50 -13.40 0.69
CA ASP A 53 31.84 -14.56 0.07
C ASP A 53 32.87 -15.58 -0.46
N TYR A 54 34.14 -15.15 -0.61
CA TYR A 54 35.23 -15.95 -1.19
C TYR A 54 36.35 -16.26 -0.19
N TYR A 55 36.48 -15.47 0.87
CA TYR A 55 37.59 -15.54 1.83
C TYR A 55 37.07 -15.38 3.25
N ASP A 56 37.52 -16.24 4.15
CA ASP A 56 37.14 -16.19 5.56
C ASP A 56 37.66 -14.91 6.24
N MET A 57 36.79 -14.23 6.98
CA MET A 57 37.09 -12.94 7.61
C MET A 57 38.23 -12.98 8.63
N LEU A 58 38.41 -14.10 9.31
CA LEU A 58 39.29 -14.19 10.48
C LEU A 58 40.67 -14.74 10.14
N THR A 59 40.76 -15.55 9.09
CA THR A 59 41.98 -16.26 8.69
C THR A 59 42.60 -15.72 7.40
N SER A 60 41.84 -14.97 6.60
CA SER A 60 42.32 -14.39 5.35
C SER A 60 42.92 -13.00 5.53
N ARG A 61 43.70 -12.58 4.54
CA ARG A 61 44.28 -11.24 4.45
C ARG A 61 43.61 -10.46 3.33
N PHE A 62 43.50 -9.14 3.49
CA PHE A 62 42.76 -8.29 2.55
C PHE A 62 43.62 -7.12 2.09
N ALA A 63 43.46 -6.70 0.84
CA ALA A 63 44.14 -5.51 0.33
C ALA A 63 43.22 -4.66 -0.53
N LYS A 64 43.46 -3.34 -0.47
CA LYS A 64 43.00 -2.39 -1.48
C LYS A 64 43.90 -2.54 -2.70
N VAL A 65 43.30 -2.70 -3.86
CA VAL A 65 44.02 -2.91 -5.12
C VAL A 65 43.56 -1.92 -6.18
N GLU A 66 44.44 -1.69 -7.16
CA GLU A 66 44.14 -0.93 -8.36
C GLU A 66 44.22 -1.90 -9.55
N GLN A 67 43.12 -2.08 -10.28
CA GLN A 67 43.07 -2.97 -11.45
C GLN A 67 43.01 -2.16 -12.74
N SER A 68 43.69 -2.64 -13.77
CA SER A 68 43.75 -1.99 -15.08
C SER A 68 43.97 -2.97 -16.25
N GLY A 69 44.09 -2.42 -17.45
CA GLY A 69 44.21 -3.16 -18.71
C GLY A 69 42.86 -3.70 -19.17
N LYS A 70 42.81 -4.94 -19.68
CA LYS A 70 41.53 -5.62 -19.95
C LYS A 70 40.85 -5.93 -18.62
N ILE A 71 39.59 -5.52 -18.47
CA ILE A 71 38.75 -5.74 -17.30
C ILE A 71 37.44 -6.37 -17.76
N GLU A 72 37.02 -7.42 -17.07
CA GLU A 72 35.71 -8.06 -17.25
C GLU A 72 34.98 -8.09 -15.91
N LYS A 73 33.70 -7.72 -15.91
CA LYS A 73 32.83 -7.69 -14.73
C LYS A 73 31.87 -8.88 -14.78
N GLU A 74 31.55 -9.45 -13.63
CA GLU A 74 30.47 -10.44 -13.50
C GLU A 74 29.10 -9.73 -13.56
N GLU A 75 28.10 -10.37 -14.19
CA GLU A 75 26.82 -9.72 -14.50
C GLU A 75 25.96 -9.42 -13.25
N ASN A 76 26.08 -10.23 -12.20
CA ASN A 76 25.22 -10.16 -11.00
C ASN A 76 26.02 -10.02 -9.69
N SER A 77 27.20 -9.41 -9.75
CA SER A 77 28.15 -9.34 -8.63
C SER A 77 29.08 -8.13 -8.82
N THR A 78 29.70 -7.64 -7.75
CA THR A 78 30.74 -6.60 -7.86
C THR A 78 32.12 -7.19 -8.20
N LYS A 79 32.19 -8.49 -8.44
CA LYS A 79 33.41 -9.20 -8.82
C LYS A 79 33.86 -8.78 -10.20
N VAL A 80 35.16 -8.56 -10.27
CA VAL A 80 35.86 -8.12 -11.47
C VAL A 80 37.13 -8.93 -11.64
N CYS A 81 37.54 -9.13 -12.88
CA CYS A 81 38.83 -9.71 -13.20
C CYS A 81 39.59 -8.83 -14.19
N SER A 82 40.90 -8.74 -14.03
CA SER A 82 41.73 -7.86 -14.85
C SER A 82 43.02 -8.52 -15.33
N SER A 83 43.58 -7.96 -16.41
CA SER A 83 44.93 -8.33 -16.89
C SER A 83 46.07 -7.72 -16.07
N ARG A 84 45.80 -6.66 -15.30
CA ARG A 84 46.79 -5.99 -14.44
C ARG A 84 46.19 -5.70 -13.07
N ILE A 85 46.99 -5.91 -12.02
CA ILE A 85 46.61 -5.60 -10.64
C ILE A 85 47.82 -5.03 -9.90
N LYS A 86 47.61 -3.95 -9.15
CA LYS A 86 48.59 -3.40 -8.21
C LYS A 86 48.04 -3.52 -6.79
N ILE A 87 48.82 -4.13 -5.90
CA ILE A 87 48.46 -4.24 -4.48
C ILE A 87 48.86 -2.93 -3.81
N LYS A 88 47.88 -2.08 -3.46
CA LYS A 88 48.17 -0.71 -2.99
C LYS A 88 48.54 -0.68 -1.52
N ALA A 89 47.70 -1.32 -0.69
CA ALA A 89 47.87 -1.39 0.74
C ALA A 89 47.13 -2.62 1.27
N GLU A 90 47.74 -3.32 2.20
CA GLU A 90 47.04 -4.30 3.03
C GLU A 90 46.08 -3.57 3.98
N LEU A 91 44.91 -4.15 4.18
CA LEU A 91 43.84 -3.62 5.02
C LEU A 91 43.72 -4.48 6.26
N LYS A 92 43.65 -3.84 7.43
CA LYS A 92 43.20 -4.52 8.64
C LYS A 92 41.69 -4.71 8.58
N LEU A 93 41.16 -5.60 9.42
CA LEU A 93 39.72 -5.85 9.52
C LEU A 93 38.92 -4.55 9.74
N VAL A 94 39.41 -3.66 10.62
CA VAL A 94 38.78 -2.35 10.87
C VAL A 94 38.77 -1.46 9.63
N ASP A 95 39.83 -1.49 8.82
CA ASP A 95 39.93 -0.67 7.61
C ASP A 95 38.91 -1.13 6.56
N ILE A 96 38.83 -2.43 6.29
CA ILE A 96 37.88 -2.96 5.29
C ILE A 96 36.43 -2.79 5.73
N ILE A 97 36.12 -2.89 7.04
CA ILE A 97 34.79 -2.59 7.58
C ILE A 97 34.43 -1.12 7.35
N ASN A 98 35.31 -0.18 7.73
CA ASN A 98 35.04 1.25 7.57
C ASN A 98 34.86 1.62 6.10
N ILE A 99 35.71 1.08 5.22
CA ILE A 99 35.59 1.27 3.78
C ILE A 99 34.27 0.67 3.26
N GLY A 100 33.86 -0.50 3.76
CA GLY A 100 32.58 -1.12 3.45
C GLY A 100 31.39 -0.23 3.81
N VAL A 101 31.41 0.37 5.00
CA VAL A 101 30.37 1.31 5.44
C VAL A 101 30.30 2.54 4.54
N GLU A 102 31.45 3.14 4.19
CA GLU A 102 31.48 4.31 3.30
C GLU A 102 31.03 3.95 1.87
N TRP A 103 31.39 2.76 1.39
CA TRP A 103 30.91 2.26 0.10
C TRP A 103 29.39 2.06 0.10
N LEU A 104 28.84 1.45 1.15
CA LEU A 104 27.40 1.30 1.33
C LEU A 104 26.69 2.66 1.33
N LYS A 105 27.17 3.64 2.11
CA LYS A 105 26.61 5.00 2.12
C LYS A 105 26.58 5.63 0.73
N ASP A 106 27.63 5.44 -0.07
CA ASP A 106 27.72 5.97 -1.42
C ASP A 106 26.71 5.29 -2.36
N ILE A 107 26.69 3.96 -2.40
CA ILE A 107 25.81 3.22 -3.33
C ILE A 107 24.33 3.27 -2.93
N THR A 108 24.03 3.40 -1.64
CA THR A 108 22.66 3.59 -1.14
C THR A 108 22.29 5.06 -0.99
N SER A 109 23.15 5.99 -1.43
CA SER A 109 22.83 7.41 -1.39
C SER A 109 21.55 7.68 -2.21
N PRO A 110 20.61 8.50 -1.70
CA PRO A 110 19.38 8.83 -2.42
C PRO A 110 19.60 9.40 -3.83
N SER A 111 20.79 9.95 -4.12
CA SER A 111 21.15 10.46 -5.44
C SER A 111 21.59 9.39 -6.44
N LYS A 112 21.94 8.18 -5.99
CA LYS A 112 22.45 7.07 -6.81
C LYS A 112 21.51 5.87 -6.90
N VAL A 113 20.59 5.71 -5.94
CA VAL A 113 19.54 4.70 -6.00
C VAL A 113 18.51 5.15 -7.03
N LYS A 114 18.44 4.46 -8.18
CA LYS A 114 17.26 4.55 -9.04
C LYS A 114 16.10 3.99 -8.22
N ALA A 115 15.02 4.77 -8.06
CA ALA A 115 13.89 4.37 -7.24
C ALA A 115 13.21 3.11 -7.81
N ASP A 116 13.65 1.93 -7.38
CA ASP A 116 12.97 0.67 -7.52
C ASP A 116 12.47 0.21 -6.15
N GLY A 117 11.23 0.61 -5.83
CA GLY A 117 10.42 -0.10 -4.84
C GLY A 117 10.46 0.43 -3.41
N VAL A 118 10.12 1.70 -3.19
CA VAL A 118 9.31 2.13 -2.03
C VAL A 118 8.25 3.11 -2.56
N LEU A 119 6.98 2.73 -2.41
CA LEU A 119 5.81 3.32 -3.08
C LEU A 119 5.30 4.60 -2.37
N ASN A 120 6.14 5.61 -2.18
CA ASN A 120 5.67 6.94 -1.75
C ASN A 120 6.09 8.01 -2.77
N ASP A 121 5.34 8.09 -3.87
CA ASP A 121 5.61 8.96 -5.03
C ASP A 121 4.77 10.24 -5.01
N ASN A 122 5.02 11.10 -4.02
CA ASN A 122 4.46 12.45 -4.00
C ASN A 122 5.00 13.28 -5.19
N GLY A 123 4.28 13.33 -6.31
CA GLY A 123 4.61 14.28 -7.40
C GLY A 123 3.87 14.18 -8.73
N ASP A 124 3.22 13.07 -9.09
CA ASP A 124 2.70 12.89 -10.47
C ASP A 124 1.21 12.52 -10.56
N ARG A 125 0.51 13.17 -11.51
CA ARG A 125 -0.97 13.21 -11.67
C ARG A 125 -1.66 11.89 -12.07
N ARG A 126 -0.95 10.78 -12.29
CA ARG A 126 -1.52 9.51 -12.83
C ARG A 126 -0.68 8.25 -12.52
N ARG A 127 -0.21 8.06 -11.28
CA ARG A 127 0.69 6.93 -10.98
C ARG A 127 -0.08 5.67 -10.54
N LEU A 128 0.39 4.53 -11.05
CA LEU A 128 -0.05 3.17 -10.70
C LEU A 128 0.87 2.64 -9.60
N ILE A 129 0.28 2.29 -8.47
CA ILE A 129 0.99 1.86 -7.27
C ILE A 129 0.42 0.50 -6.84
N GLY A 130 1.25 -0.54 -6.85
CA GLY A 130 0.82 -1.90 -6.55
C GLY A 130 1.78 -2.60 -5.61
N SER A 131 1.27 -3.32 -4.62
CA SER A 131 2.09 -4.22 -3.80
C SER A 131 1.38 -5.54 -3.54
N SER A 132 2.14 -6.63 -3.59
CA SER A 132 1.73 -7.97 -3.20
C SER A 132 2.59 -8.41 -2.02
N GLY A 133 1.98 -8.73 -0.88
CA GLY A 133 2.70 -9.16 0.32
C GLY A 133 1.84 -8.98 1.58
N TYR A 134 2.04 -9.84 2.59
CA TYR A 134 1.33 -9.71 3.86
C TYR A 134 1.66 -8.36 4.50
N SER A 135 0.65 -7.64 4.96
CA SER A 135 0.81 -6.33 5.63
C SER A 135 1.48 -5.25 4.77
N ALA A 136 1.30 -5.27 3.45
CA ALA A 136 1.77 -4.21 2.56
C ALA A 136 1.23 -2.83 3.02
N GLN A 137 2.08 -1.80 3.00
CA GLN A 137 1.70 -0.42 3.32
C GLN A 137 1.90 0.44 2.09
N ILE A 138 0.83 1.08 1.62
CA ILE A 138 0.82 1.79 0.34
C ILE A 138 0.12 3.13 0.52
N GLY A 139 0.73 4.22 0.04
CA GLY A 139 0.18 5.57 0.20
C GLY A 139 0.47 6.46 -1.00
N SER A 140 -0.46 7.33 -1.39
CA SER A 140 -0.20 8.40 -2.37
C SER A 140 -0.99 9.67 -2.08
N SER A 141 -0.39 10.81 -2.37
CA SER A 141 -1.07 12.11 -2.32
C SER A 141 -1.45 12.67 -3.69
N GLY A 142 -1.10 11.96 -4.78
CA GLY A 142 -1.37 12.43 -6.14
C GLY A 142 -2.84 12.31 -6.53
N ASP A 143 -3.38 13.35 -7.16
CA ASP A 143 -4.69 13.25 -7.83
C ASP A 143 -4.68 12.11 -8.85
N TYR A 144 -5.81 11.42 -8.99
CA TYR A 144 -6.01 10.28 -9.89
C TYR A 144 -5.05 9.10 -9.66
N ALA A 145 -4.43 9.01 -8.47
CA ALA A 145 -3.61 7.85 -8.11
C ALA A 145 -4.40 6.55 -8.22
N GLN A 146 -3.76 5.50 -8.76
CA GLN A 146 -4.34 4.17 -8.85
C GLN A 146 -3.56 3.24 -7.95
N ILE A 147 -4.16 2.79 -6.85
CA ILE A 147 -3.49 2.06 -5.78
C ILE A 147 -4.14 0.68 -5.60
N GLY A 148 -3.34 -0.38 -5.62
CA GLY A 148 -3.82 -1.76 -5.54
C GLY A 148 -3.00 -2.64 -4.59
N SER A 149 -3.65 -3.56 -3.88
CA SER A 149 -2.95 -4.66 -3.20
C SER A 149 -3.72 -5.96 -3.18
N SER A 150 -3.02 -7.07 -3.36
CA SER A 150 -3.55 -8.43 -3.15
C SER A 150 -3.14 -9.05 -1.80
N GLY A 151 -2.39 -8.32 -0.97
CA GLY A 151 -1.88 -8.82 0.30
C GLY A 151 -2.92 -8.80 1.40
N ASN A 152 -3.00 -9.87 2.20
CA ASN A 152 -3.78 -9.86 3.45
C ASN A 152 -3.25 -8.78 4.41
N SER A 153 -4.15 -8.15 5.14
CA SER A 153 -3.85 -7.08 6.10
C SER A 153 -3.16 -5.86 5.48
N ALA A 154 -3.31 -5.65 4.17
CA ALA A 154 -2.76 -4.47 3.50
C ALA A 154 -3.36 -3.18 4.08
N LYS A 155 -2.53 -2.14 4.20
CA LYS A 155 -2.92 -0.79 4.60
C LYS A 155 -2.71 0.14 3.43
N ILE A 156 -3.80 0.69 2.90
CA ILE A 156 -3.79 1.49 1.68
C ILE A 156 -4.43 2.85 1.94
N GLY A 157 -3.74 3.94 1.61
CA GLY A 157 -4.20 5.30 1.85
C GLY A 157 -4.04 6.21 0.64
N SER A 158 -4.98 7.15 0.43
CA SER A 158 -4.73 8.28 -0.47
C SER A 158 -5.40 9.59 -0.04
N SER A 159 -4.69 10.70 -0.25
CA SER A 159 -5.25 12.05 -0.05
C SER A 159 -5.57 12.78 -1.37
N GLY A 160 -5.25 12.20 -2.53
CA GLY A 160 -5.47 12.84 -3.83
C GLY A 160 -6.92 12.74 -4.29
N ASN A 161 -7.39 13.74 -5.03
CA ASN A 161 -8.74 13.73 -5.59
C ASN A 161 -8.86 12.65 -6.67
N SER A 162 -10.04 12.05 -6.79
CA SER A 162 -10.34 11.02 -7.79
C SER A 162 -9.39 9.81 -7.75
N ALA A 163 -8.79 9.54 -6.59
CA ALA A 163 -7.97 8.34 -6.39
C ALA A 163 -8.81 7.07 -6.57
N LYS A 164 -8.22 6.04 -7.17
CA LYS A 164 -8.83 4.71 -7.33
C LYS A 164 -8.04 3.73 -6.48
N ILE A 165 -8.67 3.15 -5.48
CA ILE A 165 -8.02 2.30 -4.48
C ILE A 165 -8.71 0.94 -4.41
N GLY A 166 -7.96 -0.14 -4.52
CA GLY A 166 -8.49 -1.50 -4.55
C GLY A 166 -7.70 -2.48 -3.68
N SER A 167 -8.37 -3.41 -3.01
CA SER A 167 -7.70 -4.58 -2.45
C SER A 167 -8.49 -5.88 -2.52
N SER A 168 -7.82 -6.98 -2.82
CA SER A 168 -8.40 -8.33 -2.75
C SER A 168 -7.96 -9.14 -1.53
N GLY A 169 -7.07 -8.61 -0.69
CA GLY A 169 -6.60 -9.30 0.52
C GLY A 169 -7.61 -9.22 1.67
N ASN A 170 -7.67 -10.27 2.49
CA ASN A 170 -8.49 -10.29 3.70
C ASN A 170 -7.99 -9.26 4.72
N SER A 171 -8.91 -8.68 5.49
CA SER A 171 -8.61 -7.70 6.55
C SER A 171 -7.86 -6.46 6.04
N ALA A 172 -8.02 -6.11 4.76
CA ALA A 172 -7.43 -4.89 4.22
C ALA A 172 -8.02 -3.65 4.90
N GLN A 173 -7.17 -2.67 5.19
CA GLN A 173 -7.54 -1.37 5.72
C GLN A 173 -7.31 -0.33 4.62
N ILE A 174 -8.39 0.29 4.14
CA ILE A 174 -8.36 1.18 2.99
C ILE A 174 -8.98 2.52 3.36
N GLY A 175 -8.25 3.62 3.13
CA GLY A 175 -8.70 4.97 3.47
C GLY A 175 -8.48 6.00 2.36
N SER A 176 -9.40 6.95 2.20
CA SER A 176 -9.12 8.15 1.40
C SER A 176 -9.77 9.43 1.94
N SER A 177 -9.07 10.55 1.79
CA SER A 177 -9.61 11.88 2.10
C SER A 177 -9.88 12.75 0.86
N GLY A 178 -9.60 12.26 -0.35
CA GLY A 178 -9.76 13.03 -1.58
C GLY A 178 -11.21 13.08 -2.09
N TYR A 179 -11.57 14.16 -2.77
CA TYR A 179 -12.87 14.32 -3.41
C TYR A 179 -13.08 13.26 -4.50
N SER A 180 -14.28 12.66 -4.59
CA SER A 180 -14.63 11.64 -5.58
C SER A 180 -13.70 10.41 -5.61
N ALA A 181 -13.13 10.02 -4.47
CA ALA A 181 -12.36 8.78 -4.39
C ALA A 181 -13.22 7.56 -4.74
N GLN A 182 -12.65 6.61 -5.47
CA GLN A 182 -13.25 5.31 -5.76
C GLN A 182 -12.50 4.23 -4.99
N ILE A 183 -13.18 3.55 -4.07
CA ILE A 183 -12.56 2.61 -3.14
C ILE A 183 -13.29 1.27 -3.18
N GLY A 184 -12.55 0.17 -3.38
CA GLY A 184 -13.13 -1.17 -3.51
C GLY A 184 -12.36 -2.23 -2.73
N SER A 185 -13.07 -3.21 -2.17
CA SER A 185 -12.44 -4.45 -1.70
C SER A 185 -13.26 -5.70 -2.00
N SER A 186 -12.57 -6.83 -2.17
CA SER A 186 -13.20 -8.16 -2.24
C SER A 186 -12.79 -9.09 -1.10
N GLY A 187 -11.96 -8.62 -0.16
CA GLY A 187 -11.46 -9.44 0.94
C GLY A 187 -12.43 -9.54 2.12
N TYR A 188 -12.40 -10.67 2.82
CA TYR A 188 -13.16 -10.87 4.07
C TYR A 188 -12.74 -9.85 5.13
N SER A 189 -13.70 -9.28 5.87
CA SER A 189 -13.45 -8.29 6.94
C SER A 189 -12.63 -7.07 6.52
N ALA A 190 -12.76 -6.61 5.28
CA ALA A 190 -12.16 -5.36 4.85
C ALA A 190 -12.72 -4.17 5.66
N GLN A 191 -11.85 -3.24 6.05
CA GLN A 191 -12.19 -1.97 6.69
C GLN A 191 -11.94 -0.85 5.69
N ILE A 192 -12.99 -0.14 5.30
CA ILE A 192 -12.95 0.85 4.23
C ILE A 192 -13.54 2.16 4.71
N GLY A 193 -12.81 3.26 4.56
CA GLY A 193 -13.22 4.58 5.02
C GLY A 193 -12.97 5.69 4.00
N SER A 194 -13.87 6.68 3.92
CA SER A 194 -13.54 7.94 3.24
C SER A 194 -14.13 9.17 3.91
N SER A 195 -13.35 10.26 3.94
CA SER A 195 -13.83 11.58 4.40
C SER A 195 -14.10 12.56 3.25
N GLY A 196 -13.86 12.18 2.00
CA GLY A 196 -14.06 13.06 0.84
C GLY A 196 -15.49 13.02 0.33
N ASP A 197 -16.00 14.17 -0.12
CA ASP A 197 -17.31 14.25 -0.75
C ASP A 197 -17.36 13.44 -2.06
N TYR A 198 -18.55 12.94 -2.41
CA TYR A 198 -18.83 12.13 -3.60
C TYR A 198 -17.99 10.85 -3.70
N ALA A 199 -17.44 10.36 -2.59
CA ALA A 199 -16.74 9.09 -2.55
C ALA A 199 -17.64 7.93 -3.00
N GLN A 200 -17.09 7.01 -3.78
CA GLN A 200 -17.73 5.77 -4.19
C GLN A 200 -17.01 4.60 -3.51
N ILE A 201 -17.68 3.91 -2.61
CA ILE A 201 -17.08 2.90 -1.75
C ILE A 201 -17.84 1.58 -1.91
N GLY A 202 -17.13 0.49 -2.18
CA GLY A 202 -17.73 -0.83 -2.41
C GLY A 202 -16.98 -1.96 -1.71
N SER A 203 -17.70 -2.96 -1.23
CA SER A 203 -17.11 -4.26 -0.85
C SER A 203 -17.94 -5.44 -1.34
N SER A 204 -17.28 -6.52 -1.72
CA SER A 204 -17.93 -7.82 -1.95
C SER A 204 -17.62 -8.87 -0.88
N GLY A 205 -16.75 -8.55 0.09
CA GLY A 205 -16.35 -9.49 1.14
C GLY A 205 -17.31 -9.49 2.34
N ASP A 206 -17.52 -10.65 2.94
CA ASP A 206 -18.31 -10.79 4.17
C ASP A 206 -17.67 -10.02 5.34
N TYR A 207 -18.50 -9.57 6.27
CA TYR A 207 -18.10 -8.81 7.47
C TYR A 207 -17.33 -7.52 7.17
N ALA A 208 -17.49 -6.95 5.97
CA ALA A 208 -16.89 -5.67 5.64
C ALA A 208 -17.41 -4.56 6.56
N GLN A 209 -16.52 -3.67 6.97
CA GLN A 209 -16.83 -2.46 7.72
C GLN A 209 -16.56 -1.26 6.83
N ILE A 210 -17.62 -0.54 6.45
CA ILE A 210 -17.54 0.54 5.47
C ILE A 210 -18.10 1.82 6.08
N GLY A 211 -17.34 2.91 6.01
CA GLY A 211 -17.72 4.21 6.59
C GLY A 211 -17.44 5.38 5.66
N SER A 212 -18.32 6.40 5.66
CA SER A 212 -17.97 7.70 5.08
C SER A 212 -18.53 8.89 5.84
N SER A 213 -17.74 9.96 5.92
CA SER A 213 -18.21 11.25 6.45
C SER A 213 -18.41 12.33 5.38
N GLY A 214 -18.14 12.02 4.10
CA GLY A 214 -18.30 12.97 3.00
C GLY A 214 -19.74 13.06 2.51
N ASN A 215 -20.16 14.23 2.05
CA ASN A 215 -21.48 14.43 1.48
C ASN A 215 -21.61 13.70 0.15
N SER A 216 -22.84 13.28 -0.19
CA SER A 216 -23.16 12.56 -1.43
C SER A 216 -22.34 11.29 -1.67
N ALA A 217 -21.84 10.67 -0.60
CA ALA A 217 -21.13 9.41 -0.69
C ALA A 217 -22.05 8.29 -1.21
N LYS A 218 -21.54 7.44 -2.09
CA LYS A 218 -22.20 6.24 -2.58
C LYS A 218 -21.52 5.02 -2.01
N ILE A 219 -22.20 4.28 -1.16
CA ILE A 219 -21.62 3.15 -0.42
C ILE A 219 -22.40 1.88 -0.74
N GLY A 220 -21.70 0.79 -1.09
CA GLY A 220 -22.31 -0.48 -1.46
C GLY A 220 -21.62 -1.68 -0.83
N SER A 221 -22.39 -2.70 -0.44
CA SER A 221 -21.85 -4.03 -0.10
C SER A 221 -22.68 -5.16 -0.68
N SER A 222 -22.03 -6.23 -1.13
CA SER A 222 -22.69 -7.51 -1.43
C SER A 222 -22.34 -8.63 -0.44
N GLY A 223 -21.43 -8.39 0.50
CA GLY A 223 -21.04 -9.38 1.51
C GLY A 223 -22.04 -9.46 2.67
N ASN A 224 -22.20 -10.65 3.24
CA ASN A 224 -23.06 -10.89 4.40
C ASN A 224 -22.48 -10.22 5.65
N SER A 225 -23.35 -9.88 6.60
CA SER A 225 -22.98 -9.28 7.89
C SER A 225 -22.15 -7.99 7.75
N ALA A 226 -22.28 -7.27 6.64
CA ALA A 226 -21.62 -6.00 6.43
C ALA A 226 -22.12 -4.94 7.43
N GLN A 227 -21.20 -4.10 7.90
CA GLN A 227 -21.49 -2.95 8.74
C GLN A 227 -21.20 -1.69 7.94
N ILE A 228 -22.22 -0.90 7.65
CA ILE A 228 -22.12 0.24 6.75
C ILE A 228 -22.65 1.49 7.44
N GLY A 229 -21.86 2.56 7.46
CA GLY A 229 -22.20 3.81 8.13
C GLY A 229 -21.92 5.04 7.29
N SER A 230 -22.77 6.07 7.37
CA SER A 230 -22.41 7.40 6.91
C SER A 230 -22.88 8.51 7.84
N SER A 231 -22.15 9.62 7.86
CA SER A 231 -22.55 10.87 8.51
C SER A 231 -22.73 12.04 7.53
N GLY A 232 -22.47 11.84 6.24
CA GLY A 232 -22.59 12.89 5.23
C GLY A 232 -24.02 13.01 4.70
N ASP A 233 -24.41 14.23 4.35
CA ASP A 233 -25.72 14.50 3.78
C ASP A 233 -25.83 13.88 2.37
N TYR A 234 -27.03 13.51 1.95
CA TYR A 234 -27.31 12.90 0.65
C TYR A 234 -26.56 11.57 0.41
N ALA A 235 -26.13 10.89 1.47
CA ALA A 235 -25.50 9.57 1.35
C ALA A 235 -26.47 8.56 0.73
N GLN A 236 -25.99 7.82 -0.27
CA GLN A 236 -26.70 6.71 -0.88
C GLN A 236 -26.02 5.41 -0.46
N ILE A 237 -26.72 4.58 0.31
CA ILE A 237 -26.16 3.35 0.89
C ILE A 237 -26.96 2.14 0.40
N GLY A 238 -26.28 1.14 -0.15
CA GLY A 238 -26.85 -0.10 -0.65
C GLY A 238 -26.24 -1.34 -0.01
N SER A 239 -27.04 -2.35 0.32
CA SER A 239 -26.53 -3.69 0.67
C SER A 239 -27.41 -4.82 0.13
N SER A 240 -26.81 -5.79 -0.55
CA SER A 240 -27.49 -7.02 -0.96
C SER A 240 -27.13 -8.25 -0.12
N GLY A 241 -26.15 -8.15 0.78
CA GLY A 241 -25.80 -9.22 1.71
C GLY A 241 -26.78 -9.32 2.88
N ASN A 242 -26.98 -10.54 3.39
CA ASN A 242 -27.87 -10.82 4.51
C ASN A 242 -27.27 -10.33 5.84
N SER A 243 -28.13 -10.07 6.82
CA SER A 243 -27.77 -9.65 8.18
C SER A 243 -26.91 -8.38 8.23
N ALA A 244 -27.10 -7.49 7.26
CA ALA A 244 -26.37 -6.22 7.21
C ALA A 244 -26.84 -5.27 8.32
N LYS A 245 -25.91 -4.46 8.83
CA LYS A 245 -26.19 -3.38 9.79
C LYS A 245 -25.84 -2.06 9.13
N ILE A 246 -26.85 -1.27 8.81
CA ILE A 246 -26.70 -0.08 7.97
C ILE A 246 -27.24 1.14 8.71
N GLY A 247 -26.46 2.21 8.75
CA GLY A 247 -26.86 3.45 9.43
C GLY A 247 -26.44 4.71 8.69
N SER A 248 -27.27 5.75 8.73
CA SER A 248 -26.88 7.09 8.36
C SER A 248 -27.40 8.13 9.34
N SER A 249 -26.57 9.11 9.69
CA SER A 249 -26.97 10.30 10.43
C SER A 249 -27.10 11.55 9.58
N GLY A 250 -26.69 11.52 8.31
CA GLY A 250 -26.77 12.67 7.41
C GLY A 250 -28.19 12.93 6.93
N ASP A 251 -28.49 14.18 6.61
CA ASP A 251 -29.79 14.56 6.07
C ASP A 251 -29.95 14.04 4.64
N TYR A 252 -31.18 13.77 4.21
CA TYR A 252 -31.52 13.26 2.89
C TYR A 252 -30.83 11.93 2.54
N ALA A 253 -30.44 11.15 3.54
CA ALA A 253 -29.83 9.85 3.32
C ALA A 253 -30.85 8.86 2.74
N GLN A 254 -30.38 8.02 1.81
CA GLN A 254 -31.18 6.98 1.17
C GLN A 254 -30.50 5.63 1.42
N ILE A 255 -31.21 4.70 2.07
CA ILE A 255 -30.69 3.35 2.35
C ILE A 255 -31.56 2.28 1.69
N ASP A 256 -30.95 1.51 0.78
CA ASP A 256 -31.56 0.38 0.08
C ASP A 256 -30.93 -0.94 0.54
N SER A 257 -31.69 -1.79 1.23
CA SER A 257 -31.23 -3.14 1.58
C SER A 257 -32.09 -4.23 0.92
N THR A 258 -31.46 -5.02 0.06
CA THR A 258 -32.11 -6.18 -0.60
C THR A 258 -31.76 -7.51 0.09
N GLY A 259 -30.91 -7.48 1.12
CA GLY A 259 -30.57 -8.63 1.96
C GLY A 259 -31.63 -8.90 3.04
N GLU A 260 -31.71 -10.15 3.48
CA GLU A 260 -32.62 -10.58 4.55
C GLU A 260 -32.02 -10.28 5.95
N ASP A 261 -32.87 -10.26 6.98
CA ASP A 261 -32.48 -10.10 8.39
C ASP A 261 -31.60 -8.87 8.70
N SER A 262 -31.74 -7.81 7.90
CA SER A 262 -30.92 -6.60 8.03
C SER A 262 -31.53 -5.61 9.02
N VAL A 263 -30.70 -4.73 9.58
CA VAL A 263 -31.13 -3.65 10.47
C VAL A 263 -30.66 -2.32 9.90
N ILE A 264 -31.62 -1.43 9.65
CA ILE A 264 -31.40 -0.14 9.01
C ILE A 264 -31.80 1.00 9.95
N MET A 265 -31.00 2.06 9.98
CA MET A 265 -31.30 3.30 10.72
C MET A 265 -31.01 4.53 9.86
N CYS A 266 -32.00 5.39 9.66
CA CYS A 266 -31.78 6.76 9.16
C CYS A 266 -32.18 7.78 10.23
N ALA A 267 -31.20 8.50 10.77
CA ALA A 267 -31.42 9.49 11.82
C ALA A 267 -31.56 10.93 11.29
N GLY A 268 -31.08 11.22 10.07
CA GLY A 268 -31.10 12.57 9.49
C GLY A 268 -32.47 12.99 8.96
N ASN A 269 -32.67 14.29 8.82
CA ASN A 269 -33.88 14.90 8.28
C ASN A 269 -34.13 14.42 6.84
N SER A 270 -35.40 14.24 6.46
CA SER A 270 -35.81 13.87 5.09
C SER A 270 -35.14 12.61 4.53
N SER A 271 -34.69 11.72 5.41
CA SER A 271 -34.10 10.45 5.01
C SER A 271 -35.17 9.40 4.69
N ILE A 272 -34.83 8.49 3.78
CA ILE A 272 -35.70 7.39 3.37
C ILE A 272 -34.95 6.06 3.44
N ALA A 273 -35.69 4.98 3.69
CA ALA A 273 -35.14 3.63 3.70
C ALA A 273 -36.13 2.64 3.08
N LYS A 274 -35.60 1.60 2.44
CA LYS A 274 -36.37 0.40 2.08
C LYS A 274 -35.55 -0.85 2.41
N ALA A 275 -36.26 -1.93 2.71
CA ALA A 275 -35.64 -3.21 3.03
C ALA A 275 -36.49 -4.38 2.54
N LYS A 276 -35.88 -5.57 2.51
CA LYS A 276 -36.57 -6.84 2.28
C LYS A 276 -37.33 -7.32 3.53
N VAL A 277 -38.34 -8.17 3.33
CA VAL A 277 -39.04 -8.88 4.42
C VAL A 277 -38.03 -9.54 5.37
N GLY A 278 -38.30 -9.49 6.67
CA GLY A 278 -37.37 -10.01 7.69
C GLY A 278 -36.45 -8.96 8.29
N SER A 279 -36.34 -7.79 7.65
CA SER A 279 -35.50 -6.70 8.12
C SER A 279 -36.24 -5.73 9.04
N TRP A 280 -35.47 -4.89 9.74
CA TRP A 280 -35.97 -3.81 10.58
C TRP A 280 -35.53 -2.45 10.04
N ILE A 281 -36.44 -1.48 10.03
CA ILE A 281 -36.16 -0.10 9.61
C ILE A 281 -36.45 0.84 10.78
N THR A 282 -35.50 1.70 11.11
CA THR A 282 -35.68 2.82 12.05
C THR A 282 -35.50 4.15 11.34
N LEU A 283 -36.45 5.07 11.53
CA LEU A 283 -36.45 6.40 10.92
C LEU A 283 -36.68 7.48 11.97
N ALA A 284 -36.12 8.66 11.75
CA ALA A 284 -36.38 9.87 12.52
C ALA A 284 -37.22 10.87 11.72
N GLU A 285 -38.15 11.54 12.39
CA GLU A 285 -38.89 12.69 11.86
C GLU A 285 -38.36 13.96 12.49
N TRP A 286 -38.22 15.00 11.68
CA TRP A 286 -37.71 16.31 12.07
C TRP A 286 -38.68 17.40 11.66
N LYS A 287 -38.66 18.52 12.38
CA LYS A 287 -39.41 19.73 12.01
C LYS A 287 -38.63 20.99 12.34
N TRP A 288 -38.87 22.04 11.57
CA TRP A 288 -38.35 23.36 11.88
C TRP A 288 -38.96 23.93 13.17
N SER A 289 -38.12 24.49 14.04
CA SER A 289 -38.54 25.21 15.23
C SER A 289 -38.25 26.70 15.08
N ASP A 290 -39.29 27.54 15.01
CA ASP A 290 -39.12 28.99 14.92
C ASP A 290 -38.47 29.62 16.16
N GLU A 291 -38.70 29.02 17.33
CA GLU A 291 -38.10 29.41 18.61
C GLU A 291 -36.59 29.15 18.62
N LYS A 292 -36.16 27.97 18.16
CA LYS A 292 -34.76 27.54 18.21
C LYS A 292 -33.98 27.86 16.93
N LYS A 293 -34.64 28.33 15.88
CA LYS A 293 -34.07 28.63 14.55
C LYS A 293 -33.27 27.47 13.95
N ARG A 294 -33.77 26.24 14.13
CA ARG A 294 -33.19 25.01 13.58
C ARG A 294 -34.21 23.89 13.52
N ASP A 295 -33.90 22.85 12.76
CA ASP A 295 -34.64 21.59 12.82
C ASP A 295 -34.43 20.88 14.16
N VAL A 296 -35.50 20.29 14.67
CA VAL A 296 -35.50 19.51 15.91
C VAL A 296 -36.15 18.15 15.68
N PRO A 297 -35.65 17.09 16.33
CA PRO A 297 -36.25 15.77 16.20
C PRO A 297 -37.63 15.78 16.85
N VAL A 298 -38.60 15.20 16.15
CA VAL A 298 -39.99 15.06 16.59
C VAL A 298 -40.19 13.70 17.24
N CYS A 299 -39.80 12.64 16.54
CA CYS A 299 -39.85 11.27 17.04
C CYS A 299 -38.91 10.36 16.24
N VAL A 300 -38.65 9.18 16.81
CA VAL A 300 -37.95 8.07 16.16
C VAL A 300 -38.88 6.86 16.26
N LYS A 301 -39.01 6.11 15.17
CA LYS A 301 -39.81 4.88 15.14
C LYS A 301 -39.06 3.76 14.43
N THR A 302 -39.29 2.55 14.91
CA THR A 302 -38.75 1.31 14.37
C THR A 302 -39.91 0.41 13.98
N GLU A 303 -39.89 -0.12 12.76
CA GLU A 303 -40.89 -1.07 12.27
C GLU A 303 -40.20 -2.29 11.64
N TYR A 304 -40.89 -3.43 11.71
CA TYR A 304 -40.48 -4.68 11.07
C TYR A 304 -41.07 -4.76 9.66
N VAL A 305 -40.26 -5.15 8.68
CA VAL A 305 -40.72 -5.37 7.31
C VAL A 305 -41.39 -6.74 7.22
N ASP A 306 -42.71 -6.76 7.39
CA ASP A 306 -43.55 -7.96 7.36
C ASP A 306 -44.17 -8.26 5.98
N GLY A 307 -44.06 -7.31 5.03
CA GLY A 307 -44.68 -7.42 3.71
C GLY A 307 -46.17 -7.07 3.67
N VAL A 308 -46.78 -6.71 4.81
CA VAL A 308 -48.21 -6.39 4.93
C VAL A 308 -48.40 -4.96 5.42
N ASN A 309 -47.91 -4.64 6.62
CA ASN A 309 -47.95 -3.30 7.18
C ASN A 309 -46.82 -2.44 6.62
N ILE A 310 -45.63 -3.02 6.52
CA ILE A 310 -44.47 -2.42 5.87
C ILE A 310 -44.10 -3.32 4.68
N LYS A 311 -44.34 -2.81 3.48
CA LYS A 311 -44.08 -3.53 2.23
C LYS A 311 -42.59 -3.68 2.01
N ALA A 312 -42.19 -4.83 1.47
CA ALA A 312 -40.83 -5.02 1.00
C ALA A 312 -40.52 -4.09 -0.18
N ASP A 313 -39.23 -3.77 -0.35
CA ASP A 313 -38.70 -3.05 -1.52
C ASP A 313 -39.40 -1.71 -1.82
N THR A 314 -40.04 -1.12 -0.80
CA THR A 314 -40.81 0.12 -0.87
C THR A 314 -40.12 1.17 0.00
N TRP A 315 -39.88 2.36 -0.57
CA TRP A 315 -39.29 3.47 0.16
C TRP A 315 -40.24 3.99 1.23
N TYR A 316 -39.73 4.14 2.45
CA TYR A 316 -40.45 4.72 3.58
C TYR A 316 -39.71 5.91 4.17
N GLN A 317 -40.50 6.88 4.64
CA GLN A 317 -40.08 8.01 5.46
C GLN A 317 -41.00 8.12 6.68
N LEU A 318 -40.56 8.85 7.71
CA LEU A 318 -41.40 9.14 8.87
C LEU A 318 -42.10 10.50 8.72
N LYS A 319 -43.44 10.50 8.74
CA LYS A 319 -44.28 11.71 8.68
C LYS A 319 -45.42 11.61 9.67
N ASN A 320 -45.60 12.65 10.49
CA ASN A 320 -46.58 12.71 11.57
C ASN A 320 -46.54 11.46 12.47
N GLY A 321 -45.33 10.99 12.77
CA GLY A 321 -45.06 9.80 13.55
C GLY A 321 -45.55 8.49 12.91
N LYS A 322 -45.68 8.42 11.59
CA LYS A 322 -46.05 7.17 10.88
C LYS A 322 -45.10 6.92 9.72
N PHE A 323 -44.84 5.64 9.45
CA PHE A 323 -44.18 5.23 8.23
C PHE A 323 -45.11 5.53 7.06
N VAL A 324 -44.64 6.31 6.10
CA VAL A 324 -45.36 6.69 4.89
C VAL A 324 -44.50 6.37 3.69
N GLU A 325 -45.10 5.80 2.66
CA GLU A 325 -44.42 5.51 1.39
C GLU A 325 -43.85 6.82 0.79
N ALA A 326 -42.63 6.73 0.26
CA ALA A 326 -41.92 7.84 -0.35
C ALA A 326 -41.59 7.50 -1.82
N ASN A 327 -41.41 8.54 -2.63
CA ASN A 327 -40.83 8.41 -3.95
C ASN A 327 -39.32 8.69 -3.87
N GLU A 328 -38.60 8.18 -4.87
CA GLU A 328 -37.19 8.50 -5.11
C GLU A 328 -36.99 9.94 -5.59
#